data_AF-A0A354DF18-F1
#
_entry.id   AF-A0A354DF18-F1
#
_cell.length_a   1.000
_cell.length_b   1.000
_cell.length_c   1.000
_cell.angle_alpha   90.00
_cell.angle_beta   90.00
_cell.angle_gamma   90.00
#
_symmetry.space_group_name_H-M   'P 1'
#
loop_
_entity.id
_entity.type
_entity.pdbx_description
1 polymer ?
#
loop_
_entity_poly.entity_id
_entity_poly.type
_entity_poly.pdbx_seq_one_letter_code
_entity_poly.pdbx_strand_id
1 'polypeptide(L)' 'MNRLLVGLTLLLSSAIIYGSTLISAAVYSENQKGFGWSSSYGLFGTAIREVGTVPIIISILTAITGLVFIVWTLRK' A
#
# COMPACT_ATOMS: atom_id res chain seq x y z
N MET A 1 14.02 -21.62 -3.82
CA MET A 1 14.20 -20.25 -3.30
C MET A 1 14.10 -20.29 -1.78
N ASN A 2 14.99 -19.60 -1.06
CA ASN A 2 14.95 -19.59 0.41
C ASN A 2 13.66 -18.89 0.88
N ARG A 3 12.86 -19.53 1.75
CA ARG A 3 11.54 -19.00 2.18
C ARG A 3 11.66 -17.63 2.86
N LEU A 4 12.79 -17.41 3.54
CA LEU A 4 13.16 -16.12 4.11
C LEU A 4 13.30 -15.04 3.04
N LEU A 5 14.01 -15.33 1.93
CA LEU A 5 14.16 -14.39 0.81
C LEU A 5 12.80 -14.06 0.19
N VAL A 6 11.93 -15.06 0.01
CA VAL A 6 10.56 -14.84 -0.50
C VAL A 6 9.79 -13.91 0.43
N GLY A 7 9.83 -14.14 1.74
CA GLY A 7 9.17 -13.28 2.72
C GLY A 7 9.70 -11.84 2.73
N LEU A 8 11.02 -11.65 2.65
CA LEU A 8 11.64 -10.33 2.56
C LEU A 8 11.29 -9.60 1.26
N THR A 9 11.29 -10.31 0.12
CA THR A 9 10.88 -9.73 -1.17
C THR A 9 9.42 -9.29 -1.13
N LEU A 10 8.52 -10.10 -0.56
CA LEU A 10 7.11 -9.72 -0.41
C LEU A 10 6.94 -8.49 0.49
N LEU A 11 7.67 -8.41 1.60
CA LEU A 11 7.67 -7.21 2.45
C LEU A 11 8.16 -5.96 1.69
N LEU A 12 9.28 -6.08 0.97
CA LEU A 12 9.81 -4.97 0.17
C LEU A 12 8.80 -4.54 -0.91
N SER A 13 8.23 -5.48 -1.64
CA SER A 13 7.18 -5.21 -2.64
C SER A 13 5.97 -4.54 -2.00
N SER A 14 5.52 -4.98 -0.82
CA SER A 14 4.40 -4.36 -0.12
C SER A 14 4.69 -2.89 0.24
N ALA A 15 5.89 -2.59 0.72
CA ALA A 15 6.32 -1.23 1.06
C ALA A 15 6.38 -0.34 -0.19
N ILE A 16 6.87 -0.86 -1.30
CA ILE A 16 6.91 -0.15 -2.59
C ILE A 16 5.49 0.17 -3.07
N ILE A 17 4.58 -0.81 -3.04
CA ILE A 17 3.18 -0.61 -3.46
C ILE A 17 2.50 0.43 -2.57
N TYR A 18 2.68 0.35 -1.25
CA TYR A 18 2.09 1.32 -0.34
C TYR A 18 2.65 2.73 -0.57
N GLY A 19 3.97 2.86 -0.68
CA GLY A 19 4.63 4.14 -0.93
C GLY A 19 4.22 4.76 -2.27
N SER A 20 4.19 3.97 -3.35
CA SER A 20 3.75 4.45 -4.66
C SER A 20 2.30 4.91 -4.63
N THR A 21 1.43 4.21 -3.87
CA THR A 21 0.04 4.60 -3.70
C THR A 21 -0.11 5.97 -3.02
N LEU A 22 0.68 6.24 -1.98
CA LEU A 22 0.68 7.54 -1.32
C LEU A 22 1.16 8.65 -2.25
N ILE A 23 2.19 8.38 -3.06
CA ILE A 23 2.68 9.33 -4.08
C ILE A 23 1.58 9.59 -5.11
N SER A 24 0.92 8.55 -5.62
CA SER A 24 -0.19 8.68 -6.56
C SER A 24 -1.36 9.47 -5.96
N ALA A 25 -1.72 9.23 -4.70
CA ALA A 25 -2.76 10.00 -4.03
C ALA A 25 -2.37 11.48 -3.85
N ALA A 26 -1.10 11.78 -3.59
CA ALA A 26 -0.62 13.16 -3.50
C ALA A 26 -0.75 13.88 -4.85
N VAL A 27 -0.27 13.25 -5.94
CA VAL A 27 -0.39 13.81 -7.29
C VAL A 27 -1.86 13.93 -7.72
N TYR A 28 -2.70 12.94 -7.40
CA TYR A 28 -4.12 12.98 -7.71
C TYR A 28 -4.85 14.09 -6.94
N SER A 29 -4.47 14.32 -5.68
CA SER A 29 -5.06 15.37 -4.85
C SER A 29 -4.85 16.78 -5.40
N GLU A 30 -3.73 17.04 -6.08
CA GLU A 30 -3.48 18.31 -6.77
C GLU A 30 -4.52 18.58 -7.87
N ASN A 31 -4.94 17.54 -8.59
CA ASN A 31 -5.98 17.65 -9.62
C ASN A 31 -7.39 17.85 -9.05
N GLN A 32 -7.62 17.46 -7.77
CA GLN A 32 -8.90 17.64 -7.09
C GLN A 32 -9.06 19.01 -6.41
N LYS A 33 -8.04 19.87 -6.41
CA LYS A 33 -8.11 21.22 -5.78
C LYS A 33 -9.23 22.09 -6.34
N GLY A 34 -9.66 21.85 -7.57
CA GLY A 34 -10.73 22.60 -8.24
C GLY A 34 -12.14 22.13 -7.88
N PHE A 35 -12.41 20.82 -7.87
CA PHE A 35 -13.73 20.22 -7.66
C PHE A 35 -13.62 18.76 -7.22
N GLY A 36 -14.62 18.25 -6.48
CA GLY A 36 -14.84 16.81 -6.29
C GLY A 36 -14.28 16.18 -5.00
N TRP A 37 -13.64 16.94 -4.10
CA TRP A 37 -13.17 16.38 -2.83
C TRP A 37 -14.22 16.46 -1.71
N SER A 38 -14.23 15.47 -0.83
CA SER A 38 -15.17 15.40 0.30
C SER A 38 -14.62 16.12 1.53
N SER A 39 -15.38 17.06 2.10
CA SER A 39 -14.99 17.78 3.32
C SER A 39 -14.64 16.85 4.49
N SER A 40 -15.37 15.74 4.65
CA SER A 40 -15.13 14.76 5.72
C SER A 40 -13.79 14.03 5.65
N TYR A 41 -13.18 13.94 4.47
CA TYR A 41 -11.93 13.19 4.25
C TYR A 41 -10.75 14.11 3.88
N GLY A 42 -11.02 15.39 3.62
CA GLY A 42 -10.02 16.30 3.08
C GLY A 42 -9.61 15.93 1.64
N LEU A 43 -8.75 16.77 1.06
CA LEU A 43 -8.27 16.62 -0.30
C LEU A 43 -7.49 15.30 -0.50
N PHE A 44 -6.48 15.08 0.35
CA PHE A 44 -5.63 13.89 0.27
C PHE A 44 -6.37 12.60 0.65
N GLY A 45 -7.24 12.64 1.67
CA GLY A 45 -8.00 11.46 2.07
C GLY A 45 -9.04 11.05 1.01
N THR A 46 -9.66 12.02 0.33
CA THR A 46 -10.52 11.72 -0.81
C THR A 46 -9.71 11.10 -1.96
N ALA A 47 -8.53 11.64 -2.26
CA ALA A 47 -7.63 11.06 -3.25
C ALA A 47 -7.19 9.63 -2.91
N ILE A 48 -6.80 9.35 -1.66
CA ILE A 48 -6.51 7.98 -1.20
C ILE A 48 -7.70 7.06 -1.42
N ARG A 49 -8.92 7.53 -1.15
CA ARG A 49 -10.12 6.71 -1.31
C ARG A 49 -10.38 6.36 -2.77
N GLU A 50 -10.16 7.30 -3.68
CA GLU A 50 -10.42 7.11 -5.11
C GLU A 50 -9.34 6.28 -5.81
N VAL A 51 -8.06 6.58 -5.59
CA VAL A 51 -6.96 5.91 -6.31
C VAL A 51 -6.19 4.89 -5.46
N GLY A 52 -6.30 4.97 -4.14
CA GLY A 52 -5.46 4.19 -3.22
C GLY A 52 -6.13 2.98 -2.58
N THR A 53 -7.46 2.85 -2.61
CA THR A 53 -8.17 1.75 -1.92
C THR A 53 -7.67 0.36 -2.37
N VAL A 54 -7.66 0.07 -3.67
CA VAL A 54 -7.24 -1.25 -4.18
C VAL A 54 -5.74 -1.50 -3.96
N PRO A 55 -4.82 -0.59 -4.33
CA PRO A 55 -3.39 -0.79 -4.08
C PRO A 55 -3.03 -0.97 -2.60
N ILE A 56 -3.69 -0.24 -1.68
CA ILE A 56 -3.47 -0.39 -0.23
C ILE A 56 -3.87 -1.79 0.23
N ILE A 57 -5.05 -2.29 -0.20
CA ILE A 57 -5.49 -3.66 0.14
C ILE A 57 -4.45 -4.69 -0.35
N ILE A 58 -3.95 -4.55 -1.57
CA ILE A 58 -2.93 -5.44 -2.13
C ILE A 58 -1.64 -5.34 -1.30
N SER A 59 -1.20 -4.15 -0.92
CA SER A 59 -0.01 -3.98 -0.09
C SER A 59 -0.16 -4.68 1.26
N ILE A 60 -1.32 -4.57 1.92
CA ILE A 60 -1.57 -5.20 3.22
C ILE A 60 -1.56 -6.73 3.10
N LEU A 61 -2.26 -7.29 2.10
CA LEU A 61 -2.26 -8.74 1.87
C LEU A 61 -0.85 -9.26 1.55
N THR A 62 -0.08 -8.51 0.75
CA THR A 62 1.31 -8.85 0.41
C THR A 62 2.22 -8.78 1.65
N ALA A 63 2.02 -7.78 2.50
CA ALA A 63 2.78 -7.65 3.74
C ALA A 63 2.50 -8.81 4.72
N ILE A 64 1.22 -9.17 4.90
CA ILE A 64 0.80 -10.28 5.76
C ILE A 64 1.38 -11.60 5.24
N THR A 65 1.28 -11.87 3.94
CA THR A 65 1.84 -13.10 3.34
C THR A 65 3.36 -13.14 3.49
N GLY A 66 4.06 -12.02 3.30
CA GLY A 66 5.50 -11.91 3.55
C GLY A 66 5.88 -12.22 5.01
N LEU A 67 5.14 -11.66 5.97
CA LEU A 67 5.33 -11.95 7.40
C LEU A 67 5.11 -13.43 7.73
N VAL A 68 4.08 -14.06 7.16
CA VAL A 68 3.81 -15.50 7.37
C VAL A 68 4.99 -16.35 6.92
N PHE A 69 5.60 -16.05 5.76
CA PHE A 69 6.78 -16.79 5.28
C PHE A 69 8.00 -16.61 6.19
N ILE A 70 8.23 -15.41 6.71
CA ILE A 70 9.33 -15.13 7.65
C ILE A 70 9.11 -15.89 8.95
N VAL A 71 7.94 -15.75 9.57
CA VAL A 71 7.60 -16.42 10.83
C VAL A 71 7.68 -17.94 10.69
N TRP A 72 7.19 -18.50 9.58
CA TRP A 72 7.29 -19.93 9.33
C TRP A 72 8.73 -20.41 9.17
N THR A 73 9.61 -19.58 8.60
CA THR A 73 11.03 -19.90 8.46
C THR A 73 11.76 -19.82 9.80
N LEU A 74 11.39 -18.88 10.68
CA LEU A 74 12.01 -18.70 12.00
C LEU A 74 11.54 -19.72 13.05
N ARG A 75 10.33 -20.27 12.89
CA ARG A 75 9.77 -21.29 13.79
C ARG A 75 10.23 -22.72 13.47
N LYS A 76 10.98 -22.90 12.39
CA LYS A 76 11.50 -24.19 11.95
C LYS A 76 12.98 -24.26 12.25
#